data_AF-A0A5K0X1L3-F1
#
_entry.id   AF-A0A5K0X1L3-F1
#
_cell.length_a   1.000
_cell.length_b   1.000
_cell.length_c   1.000
_cell.angle_alpha   90.00
_cell.angle_beta   90.00
_cell.angle_gamma   90.00
#
_symmetry.space_group_name_H-M   'P 1'
#
loop_
_entity.id
_entity.type
_entity.pdbx_description
1 polymer ?
#
loop_
_entity_poly.entity_id
_entity_poly.type
_entity_poly.pdbx_seq_one_letter_code
_entity_poly.pdbx_strand_id
1 'polypeptide(L)' 'MRLGKYEIGRTLGEGNFGKVKYATNVETGKGFAVKILEREKILQLKITEQ' A
#
# COMPACT_ATOMS: atom_id res chain seq x y z
N MET A 1 -11.65 -5.15 2.43
CA MET A 1 -11.81 -3.94 1.56
C MET A 1 -11.37 -4.34 0.17
N ARG A 2 -12.16 -4.09 -0.87
CA ARG A 2 -11.84 -4.50 -2.24
C ARG A 2 -11.38 -3.30 -3.06
N LEU A 3 -10.28 -3.45 -3.78
CA LEU A 3 -9.74 -2.46 -4.70
C LEU A 3 -9.62 -3.09 -6.08
N GLY A 4 -10.61 -2.84 -6.94
CA GLY A 4 -10.71 -3.47 -8.25
C GLY A 4 -10.75 -5.01 -8.16
N LYS A 5 -9.74 -5.66 -8.74
CA LYS A 5 -9.57 -7.13 -8.74
C LYS A 5 -8.87 -7.69 -7.50
N TYR A 6 -8.53 -6.85 -6.53
CA TYR A 6 -7.77 -7.24 -5.36
C TYR A 6 -8.57 -7.06 -4.08
N GLU A 7 -8.61 -8.11 -3.27
CA GLU A 7 -9.08 -8.03 -1.90
C GLU A 7 -7.91 -7.67 -0.99
N ILE A 8 -7.98 -6.51 -0.35
CA ILE A 8 -6.94 -6.01 0.56
C ILE A 8 -7.19 -6.58 1.96
N GLY A 9 -6.19 -7.27 2.49
CA GLY A 9 -6.17 -7.88 3.80
C GLY A 9 -5.26 -7.16 4.79
N ARG A 10 -4.58 -7.95 5.63
CA ARG A 10 -3.77 -7.48 6.76
C ARG A 10 -2.57 -6.62 6.32
N THR A 11 -2.13 -5.73 7.20
CA THR A 11 -0.86 -5.01 7.04
C THR A 11 0.31 -5.97 7.17
N LEU A 12 1.25 -5.89 6.23
CA LEU A 12 2.51 -6.61 6.23
C LEU A 12 3.66 -5.76 6.79
N GLY A 13 3.57 -4.44 6.66
CA GLY A 13 4.56 -3.52 7.21
C GLY A 13 4.14 -2.06 7.11
N GLU A 14 4.79 -1.21 7.88
CA GLU A 14 4.59 0.25 7.88
C GLU A 14 5.96 0.93 7.85
N GLY A 15 6.10 1.98 7.05
CA GLY A 15 7.33 2.75 6.93
C GLY A 15 7.02 4.22 6.69
N ASN A 16 8.07 5.03 6.56
CA ASN A 16 7.95 6.50 6.49
C ASN A 16 7.01 6.99 5.37
N PHE A 17 6.99 6.27 4.23
CA PHE A 17 6.23 6.65 3.04
C PHE A 17 4.84 6.02 2.95
N GLY A 18 4.42 5.24 3.95
CA GLY A 18 3.09 4.61 3.98
C GLY A 18 3.12 3.15 4.43
N LYS A 19 2.13 2.36 4.01
CA LYS A 19 1.85 1.02 4.53
C LYS A 19 1.87 -0.03 3.44
N VAL A 20 2.36 -1.23 3.76
CA VAL A 20 2.29 -2.40 2.87
C VAL A 20 1.20 -3.31 3.41
N LYS A 21 0.26 -3.72 2.56
CA LYS A 21 -0.79 -4.69 2.90
C LYS A 21 -0.72 -5.92 2.01
N TYR A 22 -1.13 -7.06 2.54
CA TYR A 22 -1.37 -8.26 1.76
C TYR A 22 -2.65 -8.08 0.95
N ALA A 23 -2.64 -8.52 -0.29
CA ALA A 23 -3.81 -8.54 -1.15
C ALA A 23 -3.92 -9.85 -1.91
N THR A 24 -5.15 -10.28 -2.18
CA THR A 24 -5.42 -11.47 -2.99
C THR A 24 -6.14 -11.05 -4.26
N ASN A 25 -5.64 -11.50 -5.42
CA ASN A 25 -6.38 -11.33 -6.66
C ASN A 25 -7.60 -12.27 -6.65
N VAL A 26 -8.80 -11.71 -6.79
CA VAL A 26 -10.06 -12.45 -6.63
C VAL A 26 -10.35 -13.44 -7.77
N GLU A 27 -9.71 -13.26 -8.93
CA GLU A 27 -9.88 -14.15 -10.09
C GLU A 27 -8.92 -15.35 -10.03
N THR A 28 -7.69 -15.13 -9.54
CA THR A 28 -6.62 -16.14 -9.57
C THR A 28 -6.26 -16.74 -8.21
N GLY A 29 -6.74 -16.14 -7.11
CA GLY A 29 -6.37 -16.51 -5.74
C GLY A 29 -4.92 -16.18 -5.35
N LYS A 30 -4.13 -15.56 -6.25
CA LYS A 30 -2.71 -15.26 -5.99
C LYS A 30 -2.55 -14.10 -4.99
N GLY A 31 -1.61 -14.28 -4.06
CA GLY A 31 -1.25 -13.28 -3.06
C GLY A 31 -0.21 -12.27 -3.55
N PHE A 32 -0.37 -11.02 -3.15
CA PHE A 32 0.49 -9.89 -3.50
C PHE A 32 0.74 -8.99 -2.30
N ALA A 33 1.84 -8.24 -2.32
CA ALA A 33 2.09 -7.13 -1.41
C ALA A 33 1.78 -5.81 -2.12
N VAL A 34 0.88 -5.02 -1.54
CA VAL A 34 0.45 -3.72 -2.08
C VAL A 34 1.01 -2.61 -1.18
N LYS A 35 1.89 -1.78 -1.74
CA LYS A 35 2.41 -0.59 -1.06
C LYS A 35 1.45 0.58 -1.29
N ILE A 36 0.84 1.05 -0.20
CA ILE A 36 -0.08 2.18 -0.15
C ILE A 36 0.73 3.40 0.26
N LEU A 37 0.79 4.38 -0.62
CA LEU A 37 1.57 5.60 -0.45
C LEU A 37 0.66 6.76 -0.05
N GLU A 38 1.05 7.49 1.00
CA GLU A 38 0.34 8.69 1.43
C GLU A 38 0.94 9.90 0.71
N ARG A 39 0.18 10.49 -0.23
CA ARG A 39 0.66 11.59 -1.08
C ARG A 39 1.17 12.78 -0.25
N GLU A 40 0.45 13.13 0.82
CA GLU A 40 0.82 14.23 1.71
C GLU A 40 2.17 14.01 2.39
N LYS A 41 2.41 12.82 2.96
CA LYS A 41 3.71 12.46 3.57
C LYS A 41 4.84 12.50 2.55
N ILE A 42 4.61 12.04 1.32
CA ILE A 42 5.61 12.11 0.25
C ILE A 42 5.94 13.56 -0.11
N LEU A 43 4.93 14.43 -0.21
CA LEU A 43 5.13 15.84 -0.50
C LEU A 43 5.85 16.56 0.64
N GLN A 44 5.49 16.28 1.89
CA GLN A 44 6.16 16.83 3.06
C GLN A 44 7.65 16.44 3.11
N LEU A 45 7.97 15.16 2.94
CA LEU A 45 9.37 14.69 2.94
C LEU A 45 10.20 15.31 1.80
N LYS A 46 9.60 15.57 0.63
CA LYS A 46 10.29 16.28 -0.47
C LYS A 46 10.59 17.74 -0.15
N ILE A 47 9.78 18.39 0.68
CA ILE A 47 10.00 19.79 1.10
C ILE A 47 11.13 19.85 2.15
N THR A 48 11.28 18.82 2.97
CA THR A 48 12.30 18.78 4.04
C THR A 48 13.71 18.38 3.56
N GLU A 49 13.85 17.81 2.37
CA GLU A 49 15.15 17.38 1.79
C GLU A 49 15.80 18.46 0.90
N GLN A 50 15.49 19.75 1.11
CA GLN A 50 16.04 20.87 0.32
C GLN A 50 16.85 21.86 1.17
#